data_AF-A0A2V7E5C4-F1
#
_entry.id   AF-A0A2V7E5C4-F1
#
_cell.length_a   1.000
_cell.length_b   1.000
_cell.length_c   1.000
_cell.angle_alpha   90.00
_cell.angle_beta   90.00
_cell.angle_gamma   90.00
#
_symmetry.space_group_name_H-M   'P 1'
#
loop_
_entity.id
_entity.type
_entity.pdbx_description
1 polymer ?
#
loop_
_entity_poly.entity_id
_entity_poly.type
_entity_poly.pdbx_seq_one_letter_code
_entity_poly.pdbx_strand_id
1 'polypeptide(L)'
;MTRPKVLSLSLLGIVTATLFGCMAYNLRTHASIDLSNKTVTVPQGGGLTGAVKNVLARDGWKITVYRGPEVTLETTGDTTNLERSRTFTTRYTVFLRWQHVDRCVPWLDPEYIYDISFVDNQGGTDVFTLSGRGCENRIVDAFITGLRSPPR
;
A
#
# COMPACT_ATOMS: atom_id res chain seq x y z
N MET A 1 65.08 -5.51 -6.74
CA MET A 1 63.99 -6.51 -6.78
C MET A 1 62.88 -6.07 -5.84
N THR A 2 61.82 -5.50 -6.39
CA THR A 2 60.67 -4.89 -5.67
C THR A 2 59.50 -5.88 -5.66
N ARG A 3 59.00 -6.24 -4.46
CA ARG A 3 57.81 -7.10 -4.28
C ARG A 3 56.51 -6.29 -4.48
N PRO A 4 55.46 -6.88 -5.07
CA PRO A 4 54.26 -6.16 -5.49
C PRO A 4 53.30 -5.92 -4.32
N LYS A 5 52.87 -4.67 -4.10
CA LYS A 5 51.82 -4.25 -3.15
C LYS A 5 50.41 -4.19 -3.78
N VAL A 6 50.13 -5.01 -4.80
CA VAL A 6 48.91 -4.86 -5.61
C VAL A 6 47.86 -5.94 -5.32
N LEU A 7 48.20 -6.97 -4.55
CA LEU A 7 47.32 -8.14 -4.38
C LEU A 7 46.20 -7.97 -3.34
N SER A 8 46.21 -6.90 -2.53
CA SER A 8 45.23 -6.69 -1.45
C SER A 8 44.12 -5.70 -1.78
N LEU A 9 44.15 -5.01 -2.93
CA LEU A 9 43.10 -4.05 -3.31
C LEU A 9 41.97 -4.67 -4.15
N SER A 10 42.20 -5.81 -4.80
CA SER A 10 41.24 -6.38 -5.77
C SER A 10 40.10 -7.17 -5.13
N LEU A 11 40.23 -7.59 -3.86
CA LEU A 11 39.20 -8.37 -3.16
C LEU A 11 38.09 -7.49 -2.58
N LEU A 12 38.34 -6.20 -2.34
CA LEU A 12 37.38 -5.26 -1.76
C LEU A 12 36.37 -4.73 -2.79
N GLY A 13 36.69 -4.80 -4.10
CA GLY A 13 35.83 -4.31 -5.17
C GLY A 13 34.77 -5.31 -5.66
N ILE A 14 34.96 -6.61 -5.43
CA ILE A 14 34.02 -7.66 -5.90
C ILE A 14 32.92 -7.92 -4.87
N VAL A 15 33.16 -7.67 -3.58
CA VAL A 15 32.18 -7.87 -2.51
C VAL A 15 31.09 -6.78 -2.48
N THR A 16 31.35 -5.60 -3.05
CA THR A 16 30.40 -4.48 -3.07
C THR A 16 29.36 -4.54 -4.20
N ALA A 17 29.52 -5.42 -5.20
CA ALA A 17 28.62 -5.47 -6.36
C ALA A 17 27.40 -6.40 -6.22
N THR A 18 27.31 -7.20 -5.14
CA THR A 18 26.30 -8.27 -5.02
C THR A 18 25.11 -7.94 -4.10
N LEU A 19 25.01 -6.71 -3.56
CA LEU A 19 24.01 -6.35 -2.54
C LEU A 19 22.79 -5.57 -3.06
N PHE A 20 22.65 -5.34 -4.37
CA PHE A 20 21.39 -4.87 -4.94
C PHE A 20 20.42 -6.04 -5.14
N GLY A 21 20.02 -6.68 -4.04
CA GLY A 21 18.85 -7.54 -4.06
C GLY A 21 17.63 -6.68 -4.38
N CYS A 22 17.04 -6.85 -5.56
CA CYS A 22 15.70 -6.35 -5.82
C CYS A 22 14.76 -7.04 -4.82
N MET A 23 14.38 -6.35 -3.74
CA MET A 23 13.25 -6.80 -2.93
C MET A 23 12.02 -6.84 -3.84
N ALA A 24 11.60 -8.04 -4.21
CA ALA A 24 10.42 -8.26 -5.02
C ALA A 24 9.18 -8.08 -4.15
N TYR A 25 8.41 -7.03 -4.41
CA TYR A 25 7.03 -6.93 -3.94
C TYR A 25 6.09 -7.55 -4.98
N ASN A 26 4.97 -8.11 -4.54
CA ASN A 26 3.98 -8.69 -5.42
C ASN A 26 2.88 -7.66 -5.68
N LEU A 27 3.05 -6.84 -6.70
CA LEU A 27 2.01 -5.95 -7.21
C LEU A 27 1.26 -6.65 -8.33
N ARG A 28 -0.07 -6.75 -8.21
CA ARG A 28 -0.96 -7.26 -9.27
C ARG A 28 -2.03 -6.23 -9.56
N THR A 29 -2.23 -5.90 -10.82
CA THR A 29 -3.12 -4.83 -11.27
C THR A 29 -4.25 -5.42 -12.10
N HIS A 30 -5.48 -5.27 -11.61
CA HIS A 30 -6.67 -5.92 -12.15
C HIS A 30 -7.58 -4.94 -12.91
N ALA A 31 -7.56 -3.66 -12.56
CA ALA A 31 -8.35 -2.62 -13.24
C ALA A 31 -7.61 -1.28 -13.29
N SER A 32 -8.07 -0.38 -14.16
CA SER A 32 -7.61 1.00 -14.21
C SER A 32 -8.29 1.87 -13.14
N ILE A 33 -7.62 2.95 -12.73
CA ILE A 33 -8.18 3.93 -11.79
C ILE A 33 -8.82 5.08 -12.56
N ASP A 34 -10.03 5.43 -12.14
CA ASP A 34 -10.71 6.65 -12.53
C ASP A 34 -10.13 7.83 -11.74
N LEU A 35 -9.24 8.57 -12.40
CA LEU A 35 -8.56 9.72 -11.82
C LEU A 35 -9.47 10.94 -11.63
N SER A 36 -10.69 10.92 -12.17
CA SER A 36 -11.65 12.03 -11.99
C SER A 36 -12.32 12.01 -10.61
N ASN A 37 -12.33 10.86 -9.93
CA ASN A 37 -12.93 10.68 -8.61
C ASN A 37 -11.96 10.06 -7.60
N LYS A 38 -10.98 10.87 -7.17
CA LYS A 38 -9.99 10.50 -6.15
C LYS A 38 -10.56 10.54 -4.72
N THR A 39 -11.58 9.74 -4.44
CA THR A 39 -12.12 9.57 -3.08
C THR A 39 -11.84 8.15 -2.59
N VAL A 40 -11.31 8.03 -1.37
CA VAL A 40 -10.88 6.74 -0.83
C VAL A 40 -11.21 6.59 0.64
N THR A 41 -11.73 5.42 1.03
CA THR A 41 -11.87 5.03 2.42
C THR A 41 -10.65 4.24 2.87
N VAL A 42 -10.11 4.56 4.03
CA VAL A 42 -8.90 3.92 4.60
C VAL A 42 -9.15 3.45 6.04
N PRO A 43 -8.47 2.41 6.53
CA PRO A 43 -8.60 1.95 7.90
C PRO A 43 -8.04 2.98 8.90
N GLN A 44 -8.46 2.89 10.15
CA GLN A 44 -7.85 3.64 11.26
C GLN A 44 -6.42 3.15 11.54
N GLY A 45 -5.61 3.98 12.21
CA GLY A 45 -4.24 3.61 12.64
C GLY A 45 -3.11 4.37 11.96
N GLY A 46 -1.91 4.21 12.54
CA GLY A 46 -0.61 4.76 12.11
C GLY A 46 0.30 3.71 11.46
N GLY A 47 1.62 3.81 11.63
CA GLY A 47 2.59 2.91 10.98
C GLY A 47 2.44 2.92 9.45
N LEU A 48 2.51 1.75 8.82
CA LEU A 48 2.30 1.63 7.37
C LEU A 48 0.93 2.20 6.91
N THR A 49 -0.12 2.04 7.72
CA THR A 49 -1.43 2.67 7.43
C THR A 49 -1.31 4.19 7.36
N GLY A 50 -0.56 4.79 8.28
CA GLY A 50 -0.29 6.22 8.31
C GLY A 50 0.53 6.68 7.10
N ALA A 51 1.55 5.91 6.71
CA ALA A 51 2.38 6.20 5.56
C ALA A 51 1.56 6.20 4.24
N VAL A 52 0.69 5.21 4.06
CA VAL A 52 -0.23 5.15 2.91
C VAL A 52 -1.22 6.32 2.90
N LYS A 53 -1.80 6.68 4.05
CA LYS A 53 -2.65 7.89 4.18
C LYS A 53 -1.92 9.15 3.74
N ASN A 54 -0.69 9.32 4.20
CA ASN A 54 0.12 10.50 3.90
C ASN A 54 0.45 10.58 2.40
N VAL A 55 0.67 9.45 1.73
CA VAL A 55 0.93 9.46 0.29
C VAL A 55 -0.35 9.75 -0.51
N LEU A 56 -1.48 9.16 -0.11
CA LEU A 56 -2.78 9.43 -0.74
C LEU A 56 -3.16 10.91 -0.63
N ALA A 57 -3.01 11.50 0.57
CA ALA A 57 -3.30 12.91 0.79
C ALA A 57 -2.40 13.80 -0.07
N ARG A 58 -1.10 13.47 -0.17
CA ARG A 58 -0.14 14.20 -1.02
C ARG A 58 -0.44 14.05 -2.52
N ASP A 59 -0.97 12.91 -2.97
CA ASP A 59 -1.39 12.68 -4.37
C ASP A 59 -2.77 13.29 -4.69
N GLY A 60 -3.38 14.01 -3.74
CA GLY A 60 -4.63 14.76 -3.92
C GLY A 60 -5.90 13.95 -3.69
N TRP A 61 -5.80 12.81 -3.00
CA TRP A 61 -6.98 12.01 -2.66
C TRP A 61 -7.73 12.60 -1.46
N LYS A 62 -9.06 12.67 -1.59
CA LYS A 62 -9.94 12.94 -0.45
C LYS A 62 -10.13 11.65 0.35
N ILE A 63 -9.58 11.65 1.57
CA ILE A 63 -9.54 10.48 2.44
C ILE A 63 -10.72 10.53 3.43
N THR A 64 -11.47 9.43 3.50
CA THR A 64 -12.43 9.14 4.56
C THR A 64 -11.89 8.01 5.42
N VAL A 65 -11.96 8.13 6.74
CA VAL A 65 -11.54 7.04 7.63
C VAL A 65 -12.72 6.10 7.87
N TYR A 66 -12.48 4.79 7.82
CA TYR A 66 -13.49 3.79 8.11
C TYR A 66 -13.92 3.85 9.58
N ARG A 67 -15.23 4.03 9.82
CA ARG A 67 -15.83 4.18 11.16
C ARG A 67 -16.68 2.98 11.60
N GLY A 68 -16.66 1.89 10.83
CA GLY A 68 -17.56 0.75 11.02
C GLY A 68 -18.70 0.73 9.98
N PRO A 69 -19.52 -0.33 9.99
CA PRO A 69 -20.66 -0.45 9.10
C PRO A 69 -21.72 0.62 9.44
N GLU A 70 -22.28 1.23 8.41
CA GLU A 70 -23.45 2.08 8.58
C GLU A 70 -24.66 1.17 8.83
N VAL A 71 -25.29 1.29 10.00
CA VAL A 71 -26.43 0.46 10.41
C VAL A 71 -27.72 1.25 10.22
N THR A 72 -28.65 0.69 9.45
CA THR A 72 -30.02 1.20 9.36
C THR A 72 -30.81 0.70 10.57
N LEU A 73 -31.34 1.61 11.39
CA LEU A 73 -32.27 1.28 12.46
C LEU A 73 -33.69 1.20 11.89
N GLU A 74 -34.31 0.02 11.92
CA GLU A 74 -35.73 -0.14 11.61
C GLU A 74 -36.59 0.29 12.80
N THR A 75 -37.57 1.17 12.57
CA THR A 75 -38.69 1.39 13.49
C THR A 75 -39.92 0.73 12.89
N THR A 76 -40.37 -0.38 13.47
CA THR A 76 -41.52 -1.15 12.97
C THR A 76 -42.83 -0.37 13.20
N GLY A 77 -43.44 0.13 12.12
CA GLY A 77 -44.79 0.68 12.08
C GLY A 77 -45.29 0.78 10.64
N ASP A 78 -46.22 -0.10 10.26
CA ASP A 78 -47.07 -0.24 9.05
C ASP A 78 -46.50 -0.03 7.64
N THR A 79 -45.31 0.54 7.45
CA THR A 79 -44.59 0.60 6.18
C THR A 79 -43.09 0.42 6.41
N THR A 80 -42.57 -0.75 6.07
CA THR A 80 -41.13 -1.02 6.12
C THR A 80 -40.45 -0.40 4.90
N ASN A 81 -39.74 0.72 5.10
CA ASN A 81 -38.88 1.33 4.08
C ASN A 81 -37.42 0.97 4.38
N LEU A 82 -36.90 -0.03 3.67
CA LEU A 82 -35.52 -0.52 3.85
C LEU A 82 -34.55 0.33 3.01
N GLU A 83 -33.97 1.37 3.62
CA GLU A 83 -32.86 2.08 3.01
C GLU A 83 -31.55 1.31 3.22
N ARG A 84 -31.02 0.74 2.13
CA ARG A 84 -29.73 0.06 2.10
C ARG A 84 -28.60 1.09 2.05
N SER A 85 -28.13 1.55 3.21
CA SER A 85 -26.94 2.39 3.29
C SER A 85 -25.69 1.59 2.88
N ARG A 86 -24.88 2.13 1.96
CA ARG A 86 -23.61 1.53 1.56
C ARG A 86 -22.56 1.88 2.62
N THR A 87 -21.93 0.87 3.22
CA THR A 87 -20.85 1.02 4.21
C THR A 87 -19.67 1.90 3.75
N PHE A 88 -19.45 2.03 2.44
CA PHE A 88 -18.41 2.87 1.85
C PHE A 88 -19.01 3.83 0.83
N THR A 89 -18.94 5.13 1.11
CA THR A 89 -19.47 6.20 0.24
C THR A 89 -18.43 6.77 -0.73
N THR A 90 -17.17 6.35 -0.61
CA THR A 90 -16.06 6.76 -1.49
C THR A 90 -16.01 5.89 -2.74
N ARG A 91 -15.32 6.35 -3.79
CA ARG A 91 -15.12 5.54 -5.00
C ARG A 91 -14.28 4.31 -4.71
N TYR A 92 -13.24 4.45 -3.90
CA TYR A 92 -12.31 3.37 -3.59
C TYR A 92 -12.24 3.07 -2.09
N THR A 93 -11.74 1.89 -1.74
CA THR A 93 -11.43 1.50 -0.35
C THR A 93 -10.07 0.81 -0.31
N VAL A 94 -9.25 1.15 0.68
CA VAL A 94 -8.00 0.45 0.98
C VAL A 94 -8.26 -0.55 2.11
N PHE A 95 -7.95 -1.82 1.84
CA PHE A 95 -7.76 -2.82 2.89
C PHE A 95 -6.27 -3.02 3.09
N LEU A 96 -5.81 -3.01 4.34
CA LEU A 96 -4.39 -3.01 4.64
C LEU A 96 -4.14 -3.76 5.95
N ARG A 97 -3.39 -4.85 5.85
CA ARG A 97 -2.92 -5.68 6.97
C ARG A 97 -1.40 -5.61 6.98
N TRP A 98 -0.82 -5.40 8.15
CA TRP A 98 0.63 -5.40 8.29
C TRP A 98 1.08 -5.79 9.69
N GLN A 99 2.34 -6.21 9.74
CA GLN A 99 3.09 -6.44 10.96
C GLN A 99 4.47 -5.80 10.82
N HIS A 100 4.85 -4.97 11.78
CA HIS A 100 6.21 -4.45 11.89
C HIS A 100 7.12 -5.58 12.34
N VAL A 101 8.21 -5.83 11.60
CA VAL A 101 9.13 -6.92 11.89
C VAL A 101 10.50 -6.44 12.33
N ASP A 102 11.07 -5.43 11.67
CA ASP A 102 12.39 -4.89 11.99
C ASP A 102 12.59 -3.51 11.32
N ARG A 103 13.83 -3.03 11.22
CA ARG A 103 14.23 -1.86 10.46
C ARG A 103 15.15 -2.25 9.30
N CYS A 104 14.96 -1.60 8.17
CA CYS A 104 15.81 -1.76 7.01
C CYS A 104 17.18 -1.12 7.21
N VAL A 105 18.23 -1.76 6.67
CA VAL A 105 19.61 -1.23 6.64
C VAL A 105 19.90 -0.69 5.24
N PRO A 106 20.60 0.46 5.08
CA PRO A 106 21.16 1.36 6.10
C PRO A 106 20.22 2.48 6.58
N TRP A 107 19.08 2.71 5.93
CA TRP A 107 18.26 3.91 6.15
C TRP A 107 17.36 3.88 7.39
N LEU A 108 17.33 2.76 8.13
CA LEU A 108 16.57 2.55 9.36
C LEU A 108 15.05 2.76 9.22
N ASP A 109 14.55 2.73 7.98
CA ASP A 109 13.12 2.72 7.66
C ASP A 109 12.46 1.49 8.31
N PRO A 110 11.23 1.60 8.86
CA PRO A 110 10.51 0.45 9.37
C PRO A 110 10.29 -0.59 8.27
N GLU A 111 10.50 -1.86 8.60
CA GLU A 111 10.24 -3.00 7.75
C GLU A 111 8.93 -3.68 8.15
N TYR A 112 8.07 -3.94 7.17
CA TYR A 112 6.79 -4.58 7.39
C TYR A 112 6.65 -5.85 6.55
N ILE A 113 5.92 -6.83 7.09
CA ILE A 113 5.20 -7.83 6.29
C ILE A 113 3.79 -7.27 6.08
N TYR A 114 3.30 -7.25 4.86
CA TYR A 114 2.07 -6.55 4.49
C TYR A 114 1.26 -7.25 3.41
N ASP A 115 -0.03 -6.95 3.43
CA ASP A 115 -1.01 -7.30 2.40
C ASP A 115 -1.99 -6.13 2.24
N ILE A 116 -2.04 -5.57 1.03
CA ILE A 116 -2.80 -4.37 0.69
C ILE A 116 -3.68 -4.70 -0.50
N SER A 117 -4.95 -4.32 -0.41
CA SER A 117 -5.93 -4.37 -1.51
C SER A 117 -6.54 -2.98 -1.69
N PHE A 118 -6.57 -2.52 -2.93
CA PHE A 118 -7.21 -1.27 -3.33
C PHE A 118 -8.43 -1.60 -4.17
N VAL A 119 -9.63 -1.40 -3.64
CA VAL A 119 -10.89 -1.89 -4.19
C VAL A 119 -11.69 -0.75 -4.79
N ASP A 120 -12.28 -0.97 -5.96
CA ASP A 120 -13.33 -0.11 -6.51
C ASP A 120 -14.69 -0.47 -5.90
N ASN A 121 -15.29 0.45 -5.15
CA ASN A 121 -16.57 0.22 -4.49
C ASN A 121 -17.75 0.20 -5.47
N GLN A 122 -17.60 0.69 -6.71
CA GLN A 122 -18.66 0.58 -7.73
C GLN A 122 -18.69 -0.81 -8.36
N GLY A 123 -17.53 -1.35 -8.74
CA GLY A 123 -17.40 -2.67 -9.35
C GLY A 123 -17.32 -3.81 -8.33
N GLY A 124 -16.93 -3.52 -7.09
CA GLY A 124 -16.68 -4.53 -6.06
C GLY A 124 -15.43 -5.37 -6.32
N THR A 125 -14.49 -4.89 -7.13
CA THR A 125 -13.29 -5.61 -7.56
C THR A 125 -12.03 -4.93 -7.05
N ASP A 126 -10.99 -5.72 -6.77
CA ASP A 126 -9.65 -5.18 -6.62
C ASP A 126 -9.26 -4.44 -7.90
N VAL A 127 -8.75 -3.22 -7.74
CA VAL A 127 -8.02 -2.49 -8.77
C VAL A 127 -6.59 -2.98 -8.80
N PHE A 128 -5.98 -3.11 -7.63
CA PHE A 128 -4.69 -3.77 -7.48
C PHE A 128 -4.53 -4.36 -6.08
N THR A 129 -3.66 -5.35 -5.98
CA THR A 129 -3.18 -5.93 -4.72
C THR A 129 -1.67 -5.77 -4.63
N LEU A 130 -1.18 -5.57 -3.41
CA LEU A 130 0.24 -5.36 -3.12
C LEU A 130 0.58 -6.09 -1.83
N SER A 131 1.39 -7.13 -1.92
CA SER A 131 1.78 -7.95 -0.76
C SER A 131 3.26 -8.33 -0.77
N GLY A 132 3.80 -8.57 0.42
CA GLY A 132 5.17 -9.02 0.59
C GLY A 132 5.79 -8.57 1.91
N ARG A 133 7.11 -8.42 1.88
CA ARG A 133 7.92 -7.89 2.98
C ARG A 133 8.83 -6.80 2.43
N GLY A 134 8.97 -5.69 3.14
CA GLY A 134 9.88 -4.63 2.72
C GLY A 134 9.83 -3.36 3.58
N CYS A 135 10.67 -2.41 3.22
CA CYS A 135 10.80 -1.11 3.89
C CYS A 135 9.61 -0.20 3.57
N GLU A 136 9.18 0.61 4.55
CA GLU A 136 8.02 1.51 4.43
C GLU A 136 8.03 2.35 3.16
N ASN A 137 9.16 3.01 2.85
CA ASN A 137 9.32 3.84 1.66
C ASN A 137 9.07 3.07 0.35
N ARG A 138 9.65 1.87 0.21
CA ARG A 138 9.48 1.02 -0.98
C ARG A 138 8.05 0.52 -1.11
N ILE A 139 7.39 0.21 0.00
CA ILE A 139 5.98 -0.21 -0.01
C ILE A 139 5.10 0.96 -0.47
N VAL A 140 5.35 2.16 0.03
CA VAL A 140 4.62 3.37 -0.37
C VAL A 140 4.87 3.71 -1.85
N ASP A 141 6.10 3.56 -2.35
CA ASP A 141 6.42 3.76 -3.76
C ASP A 141 5.70 2.72 -4.66
N ALA A 142 5.68 1.45 -4.24
CA ALA A 142 4.96 0.40 -4.92
C ALA A 142 3.44 0.66 -4.92
N PHE A 143 2.90 1.20 -3.83
CA PHE A 143 1.50 1.59 -3.74
C PHE A 143 1.16 2.72 -4.73
N ILE A 144 1.98 3.78 -4.79
CA ILE A 144 1.83 4.85 -5.80
C ILE A 144 1.96 4.30 -7.22
N THR A 145 2.86 3.34 -7.43
CA THR A 145 3.01 2.66 -8.72
C THR A 145 1.71 1.93 -9.08
N GLY A 146 1.09 1.22 -8.13
CA GLY A 146 -0.23 0.60 -8.30
C GLY A 146 -1.31 1.60 -8.69
N LEU A 147 -1.30 2.81 -8.10
CA LEU A 147 -2.26 3.87 -8.45
C LEU A 147 -2.14 4.40 -9.89
N ARG A 148 -1.00 4.18 -10.54
CA ARG A 148 -0.67 4.74 -11.87
C ARG A 148 -0.54 3.67 -12.95
N SER A 149 -0.50 2.41 -12.55
CA SER A 149 -0.22 1.30 -13.47
C SER A 149 -1.49 0.89 -14.21
N PRO A 150 -1.42 0.62 -15.52
CA PRO A 150 -2.51 -0.05 -16.22
C PRO A 150 -2.63 -1.51 -15.74
N PRO A 151 -3.79 -2.15 -15.94
CA PRO A 151 -3.99 -3.57 -15.61
C PRO A 151 -2.97 -4.47 -16.34
N ARG A 152 -2.46 -5.49 -15.64
CA ARG A 152 -1.42 -6.43 -16.06
C ARG A 152 -1.54 -7.75 -15.32
#